data_AF-A0A2M7CXH6-F1
#
_entry.id   AF-A0A2M7CXH6-F1
#
_cell.length_a   1.000
_cell.length_b   1.000
_cell.length_c   1.000
_cell.angle_alpha   90.00
_cell.angle_beta   90.00
_cell.angle_gamma   90.00
#
_symmetry.space_group_name_H-M   'P 1'
#
loop_
_entity.id
_entity.type
_entity.pdbx_description
1 polymer ?
#
loop_
_entity_poly.entity_id
_entity_poly.type
_entity_poly.pdbx_seq_one_letter_code
_entity_poly.pdbx_strand_id
1 'polypeptide(L)'
;MNRINPLHVAALLIMLLLFFMFKLSGAKEELSQTKALYQETLSVSTELKALNESYSDKERIRKSMNLLLSHASLKSANITQKVQSSNMFLSSASLDSTALNFLLGKVLNGAYNISSLKIKRLSEKSASLEMEIKW
;
A
#
# COMPACT_ATOMS: atom_id res chain seq x y z
N MET A 1 -11.13 -75.44 7.47
CA MET A 1 -10.67 -74.38 6.55
C MET A 1 -11.78 -73.36 6.39
N ASN A 2 -11.64 -72.17 7.00
CA ASN A 2 -12.68 -71.15 7.06
C ASN A 2 -13.00 -70.60 5.66
N ARG A 3 -14.23 -70.82 5.20
CA ARG A 3 -14.77 -70.12 4.02
C ARG A 3 -15.22 -68.75 4.49
N ILE A 4 -14.37 -67.74 4.31
CA ILE A 4 -14.75 -66.34 4.51
C ILE A 4 -15.93 -66.07 3.57
N ASN A 5 -17.06 -65.62 4.11
CA ASN A 5 -18.23 -65.35 3.30
C ASN A 5 -17.95 -64.09 2.43
N PRO A 6 -17.98 -64.22 1.09
CA PRO A 6 -17.63 -63.15 0.14
C PRO A 6 -18.41 -61.85 0.37
N LEU A 7 -19.61 -61.94 0.93
CA LEU A 7 -20.45 -60.78 1.21
C LEU A 7 -19.83 -59.84 2.25
N HIS A 8 -19.13 -60.37 3.26
CA HIS A 8 -18.45 -59.55 4.26
C HIS A 8 -17.23 -58.84 3.68
N VAL A 9 -16.53 -59.48 2.73
CA VAL A 9 -15.40 -58.87 2.02
C VAL A 9 -15.89 -57.71 1.15
N ALA A 10 -17.01 -57.91 0.43
CA ALA A 10 -17.62 -56.84 -0.36
C ALA A 10 -18.09 -55.66 0.50
N ALA A 11 -18.73 -55.92 1.64
CA ALA A 11 -19.16 -54.88 2.57
C ALA A 11 -17.98 -54.06 3.13
N LEU A 12 -16.89 -54.72 3.51
CA LEU A 12 -15.66 -54.06 3.97
C LEU A 12 -15.05 -53.16 2.89
N LEU A 13 -15.02 -53.64 1.63
CA LEU A 13 -14.53 -52.84 0.51
C LEU A 13 -15.38 -51.60 0.26
N ILE A 14 -16.71 -51.72 0.34
CA ILE A 14 -17.63 -50.56 0.21
C ILE A 14 -17.37 -49.56 1.33
N MET A 15 -17.21 -50.02 2.57
CA MET A 15 -16.93 -49.16 3.72
C MET A 15 -15.61 -48.40 3.57
N LEU A 16 -14.55 -49.08 3.10
CA LEU A 16 -13.27 -48.47 2.77
C LEU A 16 -13.39 -47.41 1.67
N LEU A 17 -14.16 -47.72 0.62
CA LEU A 17 -14.37 -46.79 -0.50
C LEU A 17 -15.07 -45.51 -0.03
N LEU A 18 -16.11 -45.64 0.79
CA LEU A 18 -16.79 -44.50 1.41
C LEU A 18 -15.83 -43.69 2.29
N PHE A 19 -15.02 -44.34 3.13
CA PHE A 19 -14.02 -43.67 3.96
C PHE A 19 -13.04 -42.84 3.12
N PHE A 20 -12.50 -43.39 2.04
CA PHE A 20 -11.60 -42.67 1.14
C PHE A 20 -12.31 -41.52 0.41
N MET A 21 -13.56 -41.70 0.01
CA MET A 21 -14.36 -40.63 -0.60
C MET A 21 -14.55 -39.45 0.36
N PHE A 22 -14.85 -39.71 1.64
CA PHE A 22 -14.96 -38.65 2.65
C PHE A 22 -13.63 -37.92 2.87
N LYS A 23 -12.51 -38.66 2.97
CA LYS A 23 -11.17 -38.06 3.12
C LYS A 23 -10.78 -37.21 1.92
N LEU A 24 -11.05 -37.70 0.71
CA LEU A 24 -10.77 -36.98 -0.53
C LEU A 24 -11.60 -35.70 -0.65
N SER A 25 -12.88 -35.75 -0.25
CA SER A 25 -13.75 -34.58 -0.24
C SER A 25 -13.22 -33.50 0.71
N GLY A 26 -12.83 -33.87 1.93
CA GLY A 26 -12.22 -32.95 2.89
C GLY A 26 -10.93 -32.32 2.37
N ALA A 27 -10.02 -33.12 1.81
CA ALA A 27 -8.77 -32.61 1.24
C ALA A 27 -9.02 -31.66 0.04
N LYS A 28 -10.04 -31.92 -0.77
CA LYS A 28 -10.42 -31.06 -1.89
C LYS A 28 -10.98 -29.72 -1.42
N GLU A 29 -11.79 -29.74 -0.36
CA GLU A 29 -12.34 -28.53 0.25
C GLU A 29 -11.23 -27.67 0.87
N GLU A 30 -10.32 -28.27 1.66
CA GLU A 30 -9.16 -27.58 2.22
C GLU A 30 -8.26 -26.98 1.14
N LEU A 31 -8.02 -27.73 0.05
CA LEU A 31 -7.25 -27.23 -1.10
C LEU A 31 -7.94 -26.04 -1.78
N SER A 32 -9.28 -26.10 -1.93
CA SER A 32 -10.07 -25.01 -2.50
C SER A 32 -9.96 -23.73 -1.65
N GLN A 33 -10.13 -23.86 -0.34
CA GLN A 33 -10.03 -22.74 0.61
C GLN A 33 -8.61 -22.17 0.64
N THR A 34 -7.59 -23.02 0.68
CA THR A 34 -6.17 -22.60 0.66
C THR A 34 -5.84 -21.85 -0.62
N LYS A 35 -6.36 -22.31 -1.77
CA LYS A 35 -6.16 -21.64 -3.06
C LYS A 35 -6.83 -20.27 -3.10
N ALA A 36 -8.04 -20.14 -2.53
CA ALA A 36 -8.72 -18.85 -2.42
C ALA A 36 -7.93 -17.85 -1.56
N LEU A 37 -7.48 -18.28 -0.37
CA LEU A 37 -6.65 -17.46 0.53
C LEU A 37 -5.33 -17.05 -0.13
N TYR A 38 -4.69 -17.95 -0.86
CA TYR A 38 -3.48 -17.65 -1.61
C TYR A 38 -3.71 -16.57 -2.67
N GLN A 39 -4.81 -16.66 -3.43
CA GLN A 39 -5.15 -15.66 -4.45
C GLN A 39 -5.43 -14.29 -3.85
N GLU A 40 -6.16 -14.24 -2.73
CA GLU A 40 -6.41 -13.00 -1.99
C GLU A 40 -5.10 -12.39 -1.48
N THR A 41 -4.25 -13.21 -0.85
CA THR A 41 -2.94 -12.78 -0.36
C THR A 41 -2.05 -12.26 -1.48
N LEU A 42 -2.07 -12.93 -2.64
CA LEU A 42 -1.33 -12.49 -3.82
C LEU A 42 -1.83 -11.14 -4.31
N SER A 43 -3.14 -10.93 -4.42
CA SER A 43 -3.74 -9.64 -4.82
C SER A 43 -3.29 -8.52 -3.89
N VAL A 44 -3.47 -8.70 -2.57
CA VAL A 44 -3.06 -7.72 -1.56
C VAL A 44 -1.56 -7.44 -1.63
N SER A 45 -0.73 -8.48 -1.79
CA SER A 45 0.72 -8.32 -1.90
C SER A 45 1.12 -7.55 -3.15
N THR A 46 0.45 -7.77 -4.28
CA THR A 46 0.71 -7.03 -5.51
C THR A 46 0.30 -5.57 -5.40
N GLU A 47 -0.84 -5.29 -4.77
CA GLU A 47 -1.30 -3.92 -4.51
C GLU A 47 -0.36 -3.18 -3.56
N LEU A 48 0.07 -3.83 -2.47
CA LEU A 48 1.05 -3.27 -1.54
C LEU A 48 2.40 -2.99 -2.21
N LYS A 49 2.85 -3.89 -3.08
CA LYS A 49 4.09 -3.68 -3.84
C LYS A 49 3.97 -2.47 -4.76
N ALA A 50 2.87 -2.36 -5.51
CA ALA A 50 2.62 -1.21 -6.39
C ALA A 50 2.53 0.11 -5.59
N LEU A 51 1.89 0.07 -4.41
CA LEU A 51 1.82 1.21 -3.51
C LEU A 51 3.20 1.61 -3.01
N ASN A 52 4.00 0.65 -2.57
CA ASN A 52 5.37 0.89 -2.11
C ASN A 52 6.22 1.50 -3.22
N GLU A 53 6.22 0.92 -4.42
CA GLU A 53 6.93 1.48 -5.59
C GLU A 53 6.48 2.91 -5.95
N SER A 54 5.22 3.27 -5.67
CA SER A 54 4.70 4.63 -5.87
C SER A 54 5.22 5.65 -4.84
N TYR A 55 5.51 5.20 -3.61
CA TYR A 55 5.89 6.09 -2.51
C TYR A 55 7.36 6.00 -2.08
N SER A 56 8.12 4.98 -2.49
CA SER A 56 9.48 4.74 -2.02
C SER A 56 10.58 5.16 -3.01
N ASP A 57 10.22 5.60 -4.21
CA ASP A 57 11.21 6.07 -5.21
C ASP A 57 11.70 7.48 -4.87
N LYS A 58 12.77 7.54 -4.07
CA LYS A 58 13.45 8.76 -3.64
C LYS A 58 13.79 9.69 -4.79
N GLU A 59 14.37 9.18 -5.87
CA GLU A 59 14.88 10.03 -6.96
C GLU A 59 13.73 10.60 -7.77
N ARG A 60 12.67 9.82 -8.01
CA ARG A 60 11.43 10.33 -8.62
C ARG A 60 10.79 11.42 -7.75
N ILE A 61 10.62 11.17 -6.46
CA ILE A 61 10.02 12.11 -5.50
C ILE A 61 10.85 13.40 -5.44
N ARG A 62 12.17 13.28 -5.37
CA ARG A 62 13.08 14.43 -5.34
C ARG A 62 12.98 15.25 -6.61
N LYS A 63 13.00 14.60 -7.78
CA LYS A 63 12.89 15.27 -9.07
C LYS A 63 11.54 15.97 -9.24
N SER A 64 10.45 15.31 -8.88
CA SER A 64 9.10 15.89 -8.99
C SER A 64 8.92 17.06 -8.03
N MET A 65 9.42 16.96 -6.80
CA MET A 65 9.36 18.06 -5.83
C MET A 65 10.22 19.25 -6.27
N ASN A 66 11.44 19.03 -6.74
CA ASN A 66 12.30 20.10 -7.26
C ASN A 66 11.61 20.84 -8.42
N LEU A 67 10.97 20.09 -9.33
CA LEU A 67 10.20 20.67 -10.43
C LEU A 67 9.00 21.48 -9.92
N LEU A 68 8.26 20.96 -8.94
CA LEU A 68 7.15 21.67 -8.32
C LEU A 68 7.60 22.99 -7.67
N LEU A 69 8.65 22.96 -6.85
CA LEU A 69 9.17 24.15 -6.15
C LEU A 69 9.77 25.19 -7.11
N SER A 70 10.23 24.76 -8.29
CA SER A 70 10.70 25.67 -9.34
C SER A 70 9.59 26.42 -10.09
N HIS A 71 8.33 26.03 -9.88
CA HIS A 71 7.18 26.64 -10.56
C HIS A 71 7.03 28.12 -10.18
N ALA A 72 6.64 28.95 -11.14
CA ALA A 72 6.53 30.40 -10.96
C ALA A 72 5.67 30.80 -9.75
N SER A 73 4.57 30.06 -9.51
CA SER A 73 3.66 30.26 -8.36
C SER A 73 4.30 30.00 -6.99
N LEU A 74 5.44 29.30 -6.93
CA LEU A 74 6.13 28.94 -5.69
C LEU A 74 7.53 29.57 -5.59
N LYS A 75 8.06 30.11 -6.69
CA LYS A 75 9.41 30.70 -6.73
C LYS A 75 9.59 31.87 -5.75
N SER A 76 8.54 32.65 -5.52
CA SER A 76 8.53 33.76 -4.55
C SER A 76 8.19 33.34 -3.11
N ALA A 77 7.85 32.06 -2.88
CA ALA A 77 7.33 31.56 -1.62
C ALA A 77 8.44 31.19 -0.59
N ASN A 78 9.72 31.32 -0.98
CA ASN A 78 10.90 31.09 -0.13
C ASN A 78 10.83 29.76 0.65
N ILE A 79 10.34 28.69 0.02
CA ILE A 79 10.27 27.36 0.63
C ILE A 79 11.68 26.80 0.76
N THR A 80 12.09 26.50 1.98
CA THR A 80 13.35 25.80 2.27
C THR A 80 13.13 24.30 2.16
N GLN A 81 14.02 23.62 1.43
CA GLN A 81 14.02 22.18 1.27
C GLN A 81 15.27 21.58 1.89
N LYS A 82 15.09 20.64 2.83
CA LYS A 82 16.17 19.86 3.43
C LYS A 82 15.97 18.38 3.12
N VAL A 83 16.86 17.82 2.31
CA VAL A 83 16.83 16.40 1.90
C VAL A 83 17.75 15.60 2.82
N GLN A 84 17.25 14.48 3.35
CA GLN A 84 18.02 13.53 4.16
C GLN A 84 18.09 12.15 3.48
N SER A 85 18.49 11.11 4.21
CA SER A 85 18.56 9.75 3.69
C SER A 85 17.17 9.15 3.42
N SER A 86 16.24 9.31 4.37
CA SER A 86 14.90 8.68 4.39
C SER A 86 13.73 9.66 4.27
N ASN A 87 13.99 10.97 4.26
CA ASN A 87 12.94 11.97 4.19
C ASN A 87 13.40 13.30 3.60
N MET A 88 12.42 14.14 3.27
CA MET A 88 12.57 15.52 2.87
C MET A 88 11.69 16.39 3.75
N PHE A 89 12.29 17.44 4.30
CA PHE A 89 11.58 18.48 5.03
C PHE A 89 11.42 19.72 4.16
N LEU A 90 10.21 20.25 4.14
CA LEU A 90 9.85 21.49 3.48
C LEU A 90 9.34 22.46 4.53
N SER A 91 9.90 23.66 4.57
CA SER A 91 9.48 24.69 5.51
C SER A 91 9.40 26.07 4.86
N SER A 92 8.41 26.85 5.26
CA SER A 92 8.34 28.27 4.94
C SER A 92 7.78 29.04 6.12
N ALA A 93 8.47 30.11 6.52
CA ALA A 93 8.05 30.96 7.62
C ALA A 93 6.84 31.82 7.26
N SER A 94 6.69 32.22 5.99
CA SER A 94 5.56 33.01 5.51
C SER A 94 5.33 32.75 4.03
N LEU A 95 4.15 32.26 3.71
CA LEU A 95 3.74 31.81 2.39
C LEU A 95 2.38 32.40 2.07
N ASP A 96 2.23 32.98 0.87
CA ASP A 96 0.93 33.51 0.41
C ASP A 96 -0.10 32.38 0.30
N SER A 97 -1.37 32.67 0.63
CA SER A 97 -2.45 31.67 0.59
C SER A 97 -2.63 31.03 -0.80
N THR A 98 -2.38 31.78 -1.88
CA THR A 98 -2.42 31.29 -3.26
C THR A 98 -1.32 30.27 -3.52
N ALA A 99 -0.10 30.59 -3.11
CA ALA A 99 1.06 29.69 -3.21
C ALA A 99 0.85 28.43 -2.38
N LEU A 100 0.26 28.56 -1.19
CA LEU A 100 -0.04 27.44 -0.30
C LEU A 100 -1.06 26.50 -0.94
N ASN A 101 -2.16 27.06 -1.44
CA ASN A 101 -3.21 26.29 -2.11
C ASN A 101 -2.67 25.58 -3.35
N PHE A 102 -1.83 26.25 -4.14
CA PHE A 102 -1.18 25.63 -5.29
C PHE A 102 -0.27 24.46 -4.86
N LEU A 103 0.57 24.67 -3.85
CA LEU A 103 1.47 23.63 -3.33
C LEU A 103 0.67 22.42 -2.83
N LEU A 104 -0.31 22.63 -1.94
CA LEU A 104 -1.13 21.56 -1.39
C LEU A 104 -1.94 20.86 -2.47
N GLY A 105 -2.49 21.60 -3.43
CA GLY A 105 -3.19 21.04 -4.58
C GLY A 105 -2.30 20.14 -5.45
N LYS A 106 -0.99 20.36 -5.48
CA LYS A 106 -0.04 19.50 -6.21
C LYS A 106 0.48 18.35 -5.36
N VAL A 107 0.74 18.58 -4.08
CA VAL A 107 1.28 17.57 -3.17
C VAL A 107 0.22 16.55 -2.77
N LEU A 108 -1.01 16.98 -2.45
CA LEU A 108 -2.09 16.06 -2.04
C LEU A 108 -2.64 15.23 -3.21
N ASN A 109 -2.54 15.73 -4.44
CA ASN A 109 -2.92 14.98 -5.64
C ASN A 109 -1.74 14.20 -6.26
N GLY A 110 -0.55 14.28 -5.66
CA GLY A 110 0.64 13.56 -6.11
C GLY A 110 0.89 12.30 -5.30
N ALA A 111 1.73 11.40 -5.83
CA ALA A 111 2.20 10.22 -5.11
C ALA A 111 3.33 10.60 -4.12
N TYR A 112 2.97 11.27 -3.03
CA TYR A 112 3.89 11.64 -1.96
C TYR A 112 3.45 11.02 -0.63
N ASN A 113 4.39 10.39 0.08
CA ASN A 113 4.13 9.88 1.43
C ASN A 113 4.35 11.00 2.45
N ILE A 114 3.28 11.75 2.73
CA ILE A 114 3.28 12.88 3.67
C ILE A 114 3.15 12.33 5.10
N SER A 115 4.24 12.38 5.85
CA SER A 115 4.27 11.90 7.23
C SER A 115 3.87 12.96 8.25
N SER A 116 4.09 14.24 7.94
CA SER A 116 3.69 15.36 8.78
C SER A 116 3.35 16.57 7.91
N LEU A 117 2.29 17.28 8.27
CA LEU A 117 1.89 18.55 7.68
C LEU A 117 1.39 19.47 8.79
N LYS A 118 2.05 20.61 8.95
CA LYS A 118 1.66 21.67 9.87
C LYS A 118 1.50 22.96 9.09
N ILE A 119 0.34 23.57 9.22
CA ILE A 119 0.02 24.86 8.63
C ILE A 119 -0.46 25.76 9.75
N LYS A 120 0.18 26.91 9.91
CA LYS A 120 -0.24 27.91 10.88
C LYS A 120 -0.51 29.23 10.17
N ARG A 121 -1.77 29.67 10.21
CA ARG A 121 -2.20 30.97 9.71
C ARG A 121 -1.44 32.08 10.42
N LEU A 122 -0.90 33.02 9.65
CA LEU A 122 -0.22 34.21 10.17
C LEU A 122 -1.05 35.47 9.93
N SER A 123 -1.77 35.53 8.80
CA SER A 123 -2.69 36.62 8.46
C SER A 123 -3.84 36.12 7.58
N GLU A 124 -4.70 37.01 7.08
CA GLU A 124 -5.70 36.70 6.04
C GLU A 124 -5.07 36.16 4.75
N LYS A 125 -3.84 36.57 4.43
CA LYS A 125 -3.18 36.27 3.16
C LYS A 125 -1.93 35.41 3.30
N SER A 126 -1.51 35.09 4.52
CA SER A 126 -0.27 34.35 4.75
C SER A 126 -0.38 33.26 5.81
N ALA A 127 0.41 32.20 5.60
CA ALA A 127 0.56 31.10 6.53
C ALA A 127 2.01 30.61 6.56
N SER A 128 2.40 29.99 7.66
CA SER A 128 3.63 29.20 7.77
C SER A 128 3.32 27.74 7.48
N LEU A 129 4.32 27.04 6.93
CA LEU A 129 4.22 25.65 6.49
C LEU A 129 5.43 24.87 7.02
N GLU A 130 5.17 23.69 7.58
CA GLU A 130 6.16 22.64 7.79
C GLU A 130 5.60 21.32 7.27
N MET A 131 6.37 20.60 6.48
CA MET A 131 5.93 19.33 5.89
C MET A 131 7.10 18.34 5.82
N GLU A 132 6.82 17.08 6.11
CA GLU A 132 7.78 15.97 6.00
C GLU A 132 7.25 14.92 5.02
N ILE A 133 8.05 14.65 3.99
CA ILE A 133 7.78 13.61 2.98
C ILE A 133 8.79 12.48 3.16
N LYS A 134 8.32 11.24 3.28
CA LYS A 134 9.14 10.04 3.42
C LYS A 134 9.19 9.26 2.10
N TRP A 135 10.18 8.37 2.00
CA TRP A 135 10.30 7.36 0.96
C TRP A 135 10.89 6.08 1.54
#